data_AF-A0A9Q1A064-F1
#
_entry.id   AF-A0A9Q1A064-F1
#
_cell.length_a   1.000
_cell.length_b   1.000
_cell.length_c   1.000
_cell.angle_alpha   90.00
_cell.angle_beta   90.00
_cell.angle_gamma   90.00
#
_symmetry.space_group_name_H-M   'P 1'
#
loop_
_entity.id
_entity.type
_entity.pdbx_description
1 polymer ?
#
loop_
_entity_poly.entity_id
_entity_poly.type
_entity_poly.pdbx_seq_one_letter_code
_entity_poly.pdbx_strand_id
1 'polypeptide(L)'
;MMKIMDFSLLFLPLNLGRYKDHKCIAELKEFLLKHCLEKNIKGDLRVLLGEQAHNVGLLVSRRVVNLPPQLLPPLYDALCDEISWATEDEPTEELRNSFRFNSYVLVSKIYKHKNADKKNRLSSDSEEAIIYVNPEDEIFHKLSLWSFNFPFHAEQVTAHELKNYRPMGLVMAVEADKVSTFREQLRSLIDEP
;
A
#
# COMPACT_ATOMS: atom_id res chain seq x y z
N MET A 1 8.23 -26.30 9.79
CA MET A 1 9.01 -25.34 10.61
C MET A 1 9.41 -24.21 9.69
N MET A 2 8.50 -23.25 9.51
CA MET A 2 8.68 -22.12 8.59
C MET A 2 9.63 -21.15 9.28
N LYS A 3 10.88 -21.11 8.83
CA LYS A 3 11.85 -20.10 9.26
C LYS A 3 11.31 -18.78 8.77
N ILE A 4 10.67 -18.04 9.67
CA ILE A 4 10.43 -16.61 9.51
C ILE A 4 11.83 -16.02 9.41
N MET A 5 12.28 -15.75 8.18
CA MET A 5 13.46 -14.93 7.95
C MET A 5 13.14 -13.57 8.56
N ASP A 6 13.97 -13.17 9.52
CA ASP A 6 14.02 -11.82 10.09
C ASP A 6 14.32 -10.80 8.98
N PHE A 7 13.31 -10.46 8.17
CA PHE A 7 13.39 -9.36 7.24
C PHE A 7 13.03 -8.06 7.96
N SER A 8 14.01 -7.15 8.01
CA SER A 8 13.92 -5.81 8.61
C SER A 8 13.03 -4.83 7.80
N LEU A 9 12.11 -5.37 7.01
CA LEU A 9 11.04 -4.71 6.27
C LEU A 9 9.82 -5.62 6.41
N LEU A 10 8.80 -5.18 7.15
CA LEU A 10 7.57 -5.97 7.27
C LEU A 10 6.71 -5.58 6.07
N PHE A 11 6.75 -6.42 5.04
CA PHE A 11 5.96 -6.28 3.83
C PHE A 11 5.25 -7.62 3.60
N LEU A 12 4.03 -7.73 4.13
CA LEU A 12 3.31 -9.00 4.16
C LEU A 12 1.98 -8.85 3.41
N PRO A 13 1.80 -9.50 2.24
CA PRO A 13 0.52 -9.55 1.56
C PRO A 13 -0.43 -10.48 2.32
N LEU A 14 -1.37 -9.88 3.06
CA LEU A 14 -2.37 -10.63 3.82
C LEU A 14 -3.61 -10.84 2.97
N ASN A 15 -4.02 -12.10 2.77
CA ASN A 15 -5.26 -12.40 2.04
C ASN A 15 -6.49 -11.95 2.84
N LEU A 16 -7.19 -10.94 2.33
CA LEU A 16 -8.36 -10.35 3.00
C LEU A 16 -9.58 -11.26 3.08
N GLY A 17 -9.65 -12.28 2.23
CA GLY A 17 -10.68 -13.31 2.22
C GLY A 17 -10.42 -14.37 3.29
N ARG A 18 -9.17 -14.84 3.41
CA ARG A 18 -8.76 -15.84 4.41
C ARG A 18 -8.95 -15.32 5.84
N TYR A 19 -8.61 -14.06 6.08
CA TYR A 19 -8.69 -13.44 7.40
C TYR A 19 -9.97 -12.61 7.61
N LYS A 20 -11.01 -12.79 6.79
CA LYS A 20 -12.25 -12.00 6.85
C LYS A 20 -12.94 -12.07 8.22
N ASP A 21 -12.82 -13.20 8.91
CA ASP A 21 -13.48 -13.45 10.21
C ASP A 21 -12.65 -12.94 11.41
N HIS A 22 -11.43 -12.44 11.17
CA HIS A 22 -10.65 -11.78 12.21
C HIS A 22 -11.15 -10.36 12.46
N LYS A 23 -11.37 -10.05 13.74
CA LYS A 23 -11.85 -8.74 14.20
C LYS A 23 -11.03 -7.56 13.65
N CYS A 24 -9.70 -7.70 13.60
CA CYS A 24 -8.80 -6.68 13.07
C CYS A 24 -9.09 -6.35 11.59
N ILE A 25 -9.34 -7.37 10.77
CA ILE A 25 -9.64 -7.19 9.35
C ILE A 25 -11.05 -6.61 9.17
N ALA A 26 -12.03 -7.04 9.96
CA ALA A 26 -13.37 -6.46 9.94
C ALA A 26 -13.35 -4.96 10.30
N GLU A 27 -12.65 -4.60 11.39
CA GLU A 27 -12.48 -3.20 11.82
C GLU A 27 -11.74 -2.37 10.76
N LEU A 28 -10.69 -2.92 10.13
CA LEU A 28 -9.97 -2.26 9.05
C LEU A 28 -10.89 -2.00 7.84
N LYS A 29 -11.68 -3.00 7.43
CA LYS A 29 -12.62 -2.86 6.30
C LYS A 29 -13.65 -1.77 6.57
N GLU A 30 -14.25 -1.77 7.76
CA GLU A 30 -15.21 -0.74 8.17
C GLU A 30 -14.56 0.65 8.20
N PHE A 31 -13.33 0.74 8.73
CA PHE A 31 -12.57 1.98 8.77
C PHE A 31 -12.34 2.54 7.36
N LEU A 32 -11.82 1.73 6.43
CA LEU A 32 -11.55 2.16 5.05
C LEU A 32 -12.84 2.62 4.35
N LEU A 33 -13.94 1.87 4.50
CA LEU A 33 -15.23 2.22 3.91
C LEU A 33 -15.88 3.47 4.51
N LYS A 34 -15.64 3.73 5.80
CA LYS A 34 -16.10 4.93 6.50
C LYS A 34 -15.33 6.17 6.06
N HIS A 35 -14.03 6.03 5.84
CA HIS A 35 -13.13 7.12 5.48
C HIS A 35 -13.10 7.40 3.97
N CYS A 36 -13.53 6.47 3.13
CA CYS A 36 -13.74 6.71 1.71
C CYS A 36 -15.00 7.56 1.47
N LEU A 37 -14.82 8.85 1.16
CA LEU A 37 -15.91 9.79 0.89
C LEU A 37 -16.36 9.79 -0.58
N GLU A 38 -15.49 9.32 -1.47
CA GLU A 38 -15.74 9.27 -2.91
C GLU A 38 -16.63 8.07 -3.25
N LYS A 39 -17.81 8.34 -3.83
CA LYS A 39 -18.82 7.30 -4.08
C LYS A 39 -18.35 6.23 -5.07
N ASN A 40 -17.59 6.63 -6.10
CA ASN A 40 -17.05 5.71 -7.11
C ASN A 40 -16.03 4.77 -6.47
N ILE A 41 -15.01 5.33 -5.82
CA ILE A 41 -13.96 4.56 -5.12
C ILE A 41 -14.55 3.71 -4.00
N LYS A 42 -15.55 4.19 -3.27
CA LYS A 42 -16.22 3.43 -2.21
C LYS A 42 -16.94 2.19 -2.75
N GLY A 43 -17.49 2.27 -3.96
CA GLY A 43 -18.05 1.12 -4.66
C GLY A 43 -16.99 0.07 -4.94
N ASP A 44 -15.89 0.47 -5.58
CA ASP A 44 -14.78 -0.41 -5.93
C ASP A 44 -14.11 -1.02 -4.69
N LEU A 45 -13.89 -0.20 -3.67
CA LEU A 45 -13.36 -0.63 -2.37
C LEU A 45 -14.27 -1.67 -1.71
N ARG A 46 -15.59 -1.52 -1.79
CA ARG A 46 -16.54 -2.50 -1.25
C ARG A 46 -16.47 -3.83 -2.00
N VAL A 47 -16.32 -3.79 -3.32
CA VAL A 47 -16.14 -4.99 -4.15
C VAL A 47 -14.83 -5.68 -3.80
N LEU A 48 -13.72 -4.94 -3.70
CA LEU A 48 -12.39 -5.47 -3.37
C LEU A 48 -12.31 -6.05 -1.95
N LEU A 49 -12.87 -5.35 -0.95
CA LEU A 49 -12.85 -5.80 0.44
C LEU A 49 -13.93 -6.86 0.76
N GLY A 50 -14.91 -7.04 -0.11
CA GLY A 50 -16.06 -7.93 0.06
C GLY A 50 -16.01 -9.14 -0.89
N GLU A 51 -16.56 -8.97 -2.09
CA GLU A 51 -16.75 -10.04 -3.07
C GLU A 51 -15.42 -10.61 -3.59
N GLN A 52 -14.46 -9.73 -3.87
CA GLN A 52 -13.14 -10.12 -4.38
C GLN A 52 -12.09 -10.30 -3.28
N ALA A 53 -12.45 -10.25 -2.00
CA ALA A 53 -11.50 -10.27 -0.89
C ALA A 53 -10.55 -11.48 -0.91
N HIS A 54 -11.00 -12.60 -1.49
CA HIS A 54 -10.22 -13.83 -1.65
C HIS A 54 -9.03 -13.68 -2.63
N ASN A 55 -9.06 -12.71 -3.53
CA ASN A 55 -7.98 -12.39 -4.47
C ASN A 55 -7.33 -11.04 -4.16
N VAL A 56 -7.60 -10.45 -2.99
CA VAL A 56 -7.03 -9.16 -2.59
C VAL A 56 -6.01 -9.34 -1.48
N GLY A 57 -4.78 -8.92 -1.76
CA GLY A 57 -3.69 -8.87 -0.79
C GLY A 57 -3.65 -7.51 -0.11
N LEU A 58 -3.84 -7.47 1.21
CA LEU A 58 -3.54 -6.27 1.98
C LEU A 58 -2.03 -6.16 2.16
N LEU A 59 -1.44 -5.09 1.64
CA LEU A 59 -0.04 -4.78 1.77
C LEU A 59 0.15 -3.81 2.93
N VAL A 60 0.86 -4.28 3.95
CA VAL A 60 1.33 -3.43 5.04
C VAL A 60 2.83 -3.29 4.84
N SER A 61 3.27 -2.10 4.42
CA SER A 61 4.69 -1.77 4.34
C SER A 61 5.12 -1.02 5.59
N ARG A 62 6.05 -1.60 6.35
CA ARG A 62 6.71 -0.89 7.47
C ARG A 62 8.21 -0.98 7.32
N ARG A 63 8.82 0.15 6.97
CA ARG A 63 10.27 0.34 6.95
C ARG A 63 10.81 0.54 8.36
N VAL A 64 11.85 -0.21 8.71
CA VAL A 64 12.67 0.10 9.89
C VAL A 64 13.55 1.30 9.56
N VAL A 65 13.66 2.24 10.49
CA VAL A 65 14.12 3.63 10.29
C VAL A 65 15.55 3.79 9.72
N ASN A 66 16.28 2.71 9.46
CA ASN A 66 17.67 2.71 9.01
C ASN A 66 17.97 1.73 7.86
N LEU A 67 16.95 1.23 7.14
CA LEU A 67 17.19 0.31 6.02
C LEU A 67 17.83 1.08 4.85
N PRO A 68 19.00 0.67 4.32
CA PRO A 68 19.61 1.29 3.15
C PRO A 68 18.67 1.17 1.94
N PRO A 69 18.54 2.22 1.12
CA PRO A 69 17.68 2.17 -0.07
C PRO A 69 18.12 1.06 -1.03
N GLN A 70 19.43 0.76 -1.13
CA GLN A 70 19.95 -0.28 -2.03
C GLN A 70 19.44 -1.69 -1.73
N LEU A 71 18.95 -1.93 -0.50
CA LEU A 71 18.38 -3.23 -0.14
C LEU A 71 16.90 -3.34 -0.51
N LEU A 72 16.20 -2.26 -0.86
CA LEU A 72 14.78 -2.31 -1.18
C LEU A 72 14.51 -3.23 -2.39
N PRO A 73 15.15 -3.08 -3.57
CA PRO A 73 14.85 -3.89 -4.74
C PRO A 73 15.01 -5.39 -4.51
N PRO A 74 16.15 -5.90 -3.97
CA PRO A 74 16.29 -7.33 -3.75
C PRO A 74 15.32 -7.86 -2.68
N LEU A 75 14.88 -7.03 -1.71
CA LEU A 75 13.86 -7.43 -0.74
C LEU A 75 12.48 -7.58 -1.39
N TYR A 76 12.08 -6.63 -2.23
CA TYR A 76 10.82 -6.70 -2.97
C TYR A 76 10.82 -7.86 -3.97
N ASP A 77 11.95 -8.11 -4.62
CA ASP A 77 12.11 -9.27 -5.51
C ASP A 77 11.95 -10.58 -4.76
N ALA A 78 12.72 -10.77 -3.68
CA ALA A 78 12.64 -11.98 -2.86
C ALA A 78 11.21 -12.24 -2.35
N LEU A 79 10.53 -11.21 -1.86
CA LEU A 79 9.15 -11.34 -1.41
C LEU A 79 8.22 -11.76 -2.54
N CYS A 80 8.30 -11.10 -3.69
CA CYS A 80 7.36 -11.41 -4.76
C CYS A 80 7.64 -12.79 -5.36
N ASP A 81 8.89 -13.24 -5.33
CA ASP A 81 9.27 -14.61 -5.68
C ASP A 81 8.73 -15.61 -4.64
N GLU A 82 8.76 -15.29 -3.33
CA GLU A 82 8.11 -16.08 -2.28
C GLU A 82 6.59 -16.19 -2.50
N ILE A 83 5.90 -15.12 -2.88
CA ILE A 83 4.47 -15.15 -3.22
C ILE A 83 4.24 -16.08 -4.41
N SER A 84 5.08 -15.97 -5.46
CA SER A 84 4.97 -16.81 -6.65
C SER A 84 5.17 -18.28 -6.31
N TRP A 85 6.18 -18.62 -5.52
CA TRP A 85 6.42 -19.99 -5.06
C TRP A 85 5.26 -20.49 -4.20
N ALA A 86 4.70 -19.67 -3.32
CA ALA A 86 3.54 -20.04 -2.51
C ALA A 86 2.29 -20.34 -3.35
N THR A 87 2.17 -19.80 -4.57
CA THR A 87 1.07 -20.18 -5.48
C THR A 87 1.22 -21.58 -6.07
N GLU A 88 2.41 -22.17 -6.06
CA GLU A 88 2.73 -23.47 -6.67
C GLU A 88 3.02 -24.56 -5.62
N ASP A 89 3.80 -24.21 -4.59
CA ASP A 89 4.39 -25.15 -3.62
C ASP A 89 3.50 -25.44 -2.40
N GLU A 90 2.44 -24.67 -2.19
CA GLU A 90 1.53 -24.91 -1.06
C GLU A 90 0.81 -26.26 -1.19
N PRO A 91 0.58 -26.99 -0.08
CA PRO A 91 0.13 -28.38 -0.12
C PRO A 91 -1.35 -28.55 -0.50
N THR A 92 -2.16 -27.49 -0.43
CA THR A 92 -3.57 -27.52 -0.80
C THR A 92 -3.93 -26.47 -1.84
N GLU A 93 -4.86 -26.79 -2.72
CA GLU A 93 -5.35 -25.88 -3.77
C GLU A 93 -5.95 -24.60 -3.18
N GLU A 94 -6.59 -24.69 -2.01
CA GLU A 94 -7.11 -23.52 -1.27
C GLU A 94 -5.99 -22.58 -0.78
N LEU A 95 -4.85 -23.13 -0.35
CA LEU A 95 -3.69 -22.32 0.04
C LEU A 95 -3.05 -21.68 -1.17
N ARG A 96 -2.86 -22.43 -2.27
CA ARG A 96 -2.37 -21.89 -3.55
C ARG A 96 -3.23 -20.73 -4.05
N ASN A 97 -4.54 -20.92 -4.05
CA ASN A 97 -5.50 -19.87 -4.44
C ASN A 97 -5.48 -18.67 -3.47
N SER A 98 -5.11 -18.88 -2.20
CA SER A 98 -4.96 -17.78 -1.23
C SER A 98 -3.76 -16.86 -1.52
N PHE A 99 -2.79 -17.30 -2.32
CA PHE A 99 -1.65 -16.49 -2.76
C PHE A 99 -1.82 -15.90 -4.16
N ARG A 100 -2.90 -16.25 -4.87
CA ARG A 100 -3.23 -15.68 -6.20
C ARG A 100 -3.96 -14.35 -6.04
N PHE A 101 -3.18 -13.30 -5.80
CA PHE A 101 -3.71 -11.95 -5.70
C PHE A 101 -3.90 -11.34 -7.09
N ASN A 102 -5.07 -10.78 -7.37
CA ASN A 102 -5.33 -9.97 -8.56
C ASN A 102 -5.11 -8.48 -8.27
N SER A 103 -5.29 -8.08 -7.01
CA SER A 103 -5.12 -6.71 -6.59
C SER A 103 -4.54 -6.63 -5.19
N TYR A 104 -3.79 -5.58 -4.94
CA TYR A 104 -3.20 -5.24 -3.66
C TYR A 104 -3.82 -3.96 -3.15
N VAL A 105 -4.20 -3.95 -1.87
CA VAL A 105 -4.62 -2.73 -1.17
C VAL A 105 -3.49 -2.32 -0.25
N LEU A 106 -2.95 -1.12 -0.45
CA LEU A 106 -1.88 -0.55 0.35
C LEU A 106 -2.42 0.57 1.22
N VAL A 107 -1.89 0.70 2.43
CA VAL A 107 -2.15 1.85 3.30
C VAL A 107 -0.82 2.47 3.72
N SER A 108 -0.58 3.69 3.27
CA SER A 108 0.66 4.43 3.50
C SER A 108 0.41 5.76 4.19
N LYS A 109 1.44 6.30 4.83
CA LYS A 109 1.38 7.61 5.48
C LYS A 109 1.97 8.66 4.54
N ILE A 110 1.22 9.73 4.31
CA ILE A 110 1.66 10.88 3.51
C ILE A 110 1.47 12.19 4.28
N TYR A 111 2.14 13.24 3.83
CA TYR A 111 1.96 14.58 4.35
C TYR A 111 1.40 15.47 3.24
N LYS A 112 0.18 15.97 3.42
CA LYS A 112 -0.46 16.86 2.43
C LYS A 112 -0.40 18.30 2.90
N HIS A 113 -0.09 19.23 2.02
CA HIS A 113 -0.05 20.65 2.34
C HIS A 113 -1.44 21.18 2.74
N LYS A 114 -1.53 21.95 3.83
CA LYS A 114 -2.80 22.46 4.39
C LYS A 114 -3.57 23.37 3.42
N ASN A 115 -2.89 24.00 2.46
CA ASN A 115 -3.52 24.86 1.45
C ASN A 115 -4.01 24.12 0.20
N ALA A 116 -3.77 22.81 0.07
CA ALA A 116 -4.18 22.04 -1.11
C ALA A 116 -5.72 22.02 -1.29
N ASP A 117 -6.50 22.09 -0.21
CA ASP A 117 -7.97 22.08 -0.29
C ASP A 117 -8.55 23.40 -0.84
N LYS A 118 -7.78 24.50 -0.86
CA LYS A 118 -8.24 25.82 -1.34
C LYS A 118 -8.03 26.05 -2.84
N LYS A 119 -7.21 25.23 -3.50
CA LYS A 119 -6.81 25.39 -4.91
C LYS A 119 -7.58 24.44 -5.85
N ASN A 120 -8.85 24.17 -5.53
CA ASN A 120 -9.69 23.29 -6.33
C ASN A 120 -10.29 24.08 -7.50
N ARG A 121 -9.50 24.32 -8.56
CA ARG A 121 -9.91 24.70 -9.92
C ARG A 121 -8.66 24.92 -10.79
N LEU A 122 -8.47 24.02 -11.74
CA LEU A 122 -7.47 24.00 -12.81
C LEU A 122 -6.09 23.42 -12.44
N SER A 123 -5.68 22.50 -13.31
CA SER A 123 -4.34 21.92 -13.51
C SER A 123 -3.91 20.79 -12.58
N SER A 124 -3.18 19.85 -13.19
CA SER A 124 -2.61 18.59 -12.72
C SER A 124 -1.54 18.74 -11.61
N ASP A 125 -1.73 19.71 -10.71
CA ASP A 125 -0.77 20.19 -9.71
C ASP A 125 -1.06 19.60 -8.31
N SER A 126 -1.74 18.45 -8.25
CA SER A 126 -2.08 17.80 -6.98
C SER A 126 -0.95 16.94 -6.41
N GLU A 127 0.05 16.58 -7.25
CA GLU A 127 1.25 15.84 -6.84
C GLU A 127 2.29 16.71 -6.12
N GLU A 128 2.43 18.01 -6.47
CA GLU A 128 3.42 18.91 -5.83
C GLU A 128 3.10 19.26 -4.36
N ALA A 129 1.91 18.90 -3.87
CA ALA A 129 1.48 19.20 -2.49
C ALA A 129 1.56 18.00 -1.54
N ILE A 130 2.01 16.83 -2.00
CA ILE A 130 2.08 15.59 -1.22
C ILE A 130 3.54 15.20 -1.02
N ILE A 131 3.94 15.07 0.24
CA ILE A 131 5.24 14.53 0.62
C ILE A 131 5.02 13.07 1.02
N TYR A 132 5.65 12.15 0.29
CA TYR A 132 5.68 10.72 0.62
C TYR A 132 6.74 10.47 1.67
N VAL A 133 6.42 9.60 2.64
CA VAL A 133 7.40 9.19 3.67
C VAL A 133 8.43 8.24 3.07
N ASN A 134 7.99 7.37 2.18
CA ASN A 134 8.86 6.47 1.47
C ASN A 134 8.72 6.68 -0.05
N PRO A 135 9.82 6.69 -0.81
CA PRO A 135 9.78 6.86 -2.26
C PRO A 135 9.03 5.73 -2.98
N GLU A 136 9.02 4.51 -2.42
CA GLU A 136 8.24 3.40 -2.98
C GLU A 136 6.72 3.67 -2.98
N ASP A 137 6.21 4.43 -2.00
CA ASP A 137 4.79 4.76 -1.92
C ASP A 137 4.36 5.67 -3.08
N GLU A 138 5.28 6.50 -3.59
CA GLU A 138 5.04 7.34 -4.77
C GLU A 138 4.89 6.48 -6.03
N ILE A 139 5.74 5.46 -6.21
CA ILE A 139 5.65 4.52 -7.32
C ILE A 139 4.31 3.76 -7.27
N PHE A 140 3.93 3.25 -6.09
CA PHE A 140 2.64 2.60 -5.91
C PHE A 140 1.47 3.52 -6.21
N HIS A 141 1.55 4.79 -5.83
CA HIS A 141 0.50 5.75 -6.11
C HIS A 141 0.33 5.98 -7.62
N LYS A 142 1.44 6.13 -8.36
CA LYS A 142 1.41 6.27 -9.83
C LYS A 142 0.85 5.04 -10.55
N LEU A 143 1.08 3.85 -10.00
CA LEU A 143 0.60 2.58 -10.55
C LEU A 143 -0.78 2.17 -10.03
N SER A 144 -1.36 2.94 -9.12
CA SER A 144 -2.66 2.62 -8.53
C SER A 144 -3.81 2.84 -9.51
N LEU A 145 -4.79 1.93 -9.47
CA LEU A 145 -6.06 2.09 -10.20
C LEU A 145 -6.88 3.24 -9.63
N TRP A 146 -6.91 3.30 -8.30
CA TRP A 146 -7.53 4.38 -7.55
C TRP A 146 -6.78 4.57 -6.25
N SER A 147 -6.84 5.80 -5.75
CA SER A 147 -6.31 6.17 -4.46
C SER A 147 -7.26 7.14 -3.77
N PHE A 148 -7.30 7.08 -2.44
CA PHE A 148 -8.01 8.10 -1.66
C PHE A 148 -7.27 8.41 -0.38
N ASN A 149 -7.46 9.63 0.11
CA ASN A 149 -6.74 10.13 1.27
C ASN A 149 -7.72 10.34 2.41
N PHE A 150 -7.33 9.98 3.62
CA PHE A 150 -8.13 10.19 4.82
C PHE A 150 -7.33 10.93 5.90
N PRO A 151 -7.97 11.83 6.66
CA PRO A 151 -7.31 12.48 7.78
C PRO A 151 -7.08 11.44 8.89
N PHE A 152 -5.85 11.33 9.37
CA PHE A 152 -5.50 10.53 10.54
C PHE A 152 -4.85 11.42 11.60
N HIS A 153 -5.32 11.31 12.84
CA HIS A 153 -4.82 12.08 13.97
C HIS A 153 -3.54 11.42 14.51
N ALA A 154 -2.44 11.55 13.77
CA ALA A 154 -1.12 11.24 14.31
C ALA A 154 -0.56 12.47 15.03
N GLU A 155 0.18 12.26 16.12
CA GLU A 155 0.97 13.33 16.76
C GLU A 155 1.77 14.09 15.71
N GLN A 156 1.64 15.42 15.73
CA GLN A 156 2.37 16.29 14.85
C GLN A 156 3.85 16.09 15.09
N VAL A 157 4.58 15.70 14.05
CA VAL A 157 6.05 15.72 14.10
C VAL A 157 6.45 17.18 14.30
N THR A 158 7.14 17.46 15.40
CA THR A 158 7.63 18.77 15.86
C THR A 158 8.74 19.36 14.98
N ALA A 159 8.89 18.89 13.74
CA ALA A 159 9.82 19.46 12.77
C ALA A 159 9.23 20.77 12.21
N HIS A 160 9.99 21.85 12.32
CA HIS A 160 9.55 23.21 11.99
C HIS A 160 9.10 23.37 10.52
N GLU A 161 9.59 22.50 9.62
CA GLU A 161 9.30 22.45 8.19
C GLU A 161 7.93 21.83 7.85
N LEU A 162 7.37 21.00 8.74
CA LEU A 162 6.07 20.33 8.54
C LEU A 162 4.89 21.14 9.10
N LYS A 163 5.11 22.37 9.61
CA LYS A 163 4.06 23.23 10.16
C LYS A 163 2.90 23.49 9.17
N ASN A 164 3.19 23.53 7.88
CA ASN A 164 2.21 23.75 6.82
C ASN A 164 1.63 22.46 6.23
N TYR A 165 2.07 21.30 6.70
CA TYR A 165 1.61 20.00 6.25
C TYR A 165 0.73 19.34 7.31
N ARG A 166 -0.23 18.53 6.88
CA ARG A 166 -1.03 17.67 7.75
C ARG A 166 -0.75 16.20 7.42
N PRO A 167 -0.54 15.34 8.44
CA PRO A 167 -0.44 13.91 8.19
C PRO A 167 -1.79 13.40 7.66
N MET A 168 -1.73 12.58 6.64
CA MET A 168 -2.88 11.89 6.05
C MET A 168 -2.51 10.42 5.82
N GLY A 169 -3.51 9.56 5.90
CA GLY A 169 -3.40 8.21 5.36
C GLY A 169 -3.75 8.23 3.88
N LEU A 170 -2.99 7.49 3.08
CA LEU A 170 -3.23 7.25 1.66
C LEU A 170 -3.56 5.78 1.50
N VAL A 171 -4.70 5.47 0.91
CA VAL A 171 -5.10 4.11 0.54
C VAL A 171 -5.02 4.00 -0.96
N MET A 172 -4.38 2.95 -1.45
CA MET A 172 -4.17 2.71 -2.87
C MET A 172 -4.58 1.30 -3.21
N ALA A 173 -5.24 1.11 -4.34
CA ALA A 173 -5.42 -0.21 -4.94
C ALA A 173 -4.55 -0.32 -6.19
N VAL A 174 -3.75 -1.38 -6.25
CA VAL A 174 -2.79 -1.66 -7.33
C VAL A 174 -3.09 -3.04 -7.87
N GLU A 175 -3.12 -3.21 -9.20
CA GLU A 175 -3.27 -4.53 -9.81
C GLU A 175 -1.97 -5.33 -9.69
N ALA A 176 -2.09 -6.65 -9.54
CA ALA A 176 -0.93 -7.52 -9.44
C ALA A 176 -0.03 -7.45 -10.68
N ASP A 177 -0.60 -7.21 -11.87
CA ASP A 177 0.15 -7.04 -13.11
C ASP A 177 1.14 -5.86 -13.06
N LYS A 178 0.82 -4.82 -12.27
CA LYS A 178 1.67 -3.62 -12.11
C LYS A 178 2.86 -3.84 -11.19
N VAL A 179 2.92 -4.96 -10.44
CA VAL A 179 4.04 -5.27 -9.55
C VAL A 179 5.34 -5.44 -10.33
N SER A 180 5.28 -5.97 -11.56
CA SER A 180 6.44 -6.07 -12.45
C SER A 180 7.03 -4.68 -12.77
N THR A 181 6.18 -3.75 -13.22
CA THR A 181 6.56 -2.36 -13.49
C THR A 181 7.04 -1.64 -12.23
N PHE A 182 6.44 -1.92 -11.08
CA PHE A 182 6.89 -1.39 -9.79
C PHE A 182 8.33 -1.80 -9.48
N ARG A 183 8.68 -3.08 -9.65
CA ARG A 183 10.05 -3.59 -9.41
C ARG A 183 11.06 -2.87 -10.30
N GLU A 184 10.74 -2.66 -11.58
CA GLU A 184 11.61 -1.94 -12.52
C GLU A 184 11.81 -0.48 -12.12
N GLN A 185 10.72 0.23 -11.77
CA GLN A 185 10.81 1.62 -11.32
C GLN A 185 11.56 1.76 -9.99
N LEU A 186 11.36 0.83 -9.06
CA LEU A 186 12.07 0.84 -7.77
C LEU A 186 13.58 0.64 -7.95
N ARG A 187 13.99 -0.26 -8.87
CA ARG A 187 15.41 -0.42 -9.23
C ARG A 187 15.97 0.86 -9.84
N SER A 188 15.25 1.46 -10.79
CA SER A 188 15.67 2.72 -11.42
C SER A 188 15.82 3.88 -10.44
N LEU A 189 14.97 3.96 -9.41
CA LEU A 189 15.03 5.00 -8.39
C LEU A 189 16.27 4.90 -7.49
N ILE A 190 16.90 3.73 -7.44
CA ILE A 190 18.07 3.46 -6.60
C ILE A 190 19.37 3.49 -7.40
N ASP A 191 19.30 3.16 -8.68
CA ASP A 191 20.40 3.26 -9.63
C ASP A 191 20.63 4.70 -10.14
N GLU A 192 19.76 5.66 -9.81
CA GLU A 192 20.01 7.08 -10.06
C GLU A 192 21.20 7.59 -9.22
N PRO A 193 22.27 8.12 -9.87
CA PRO A 193 23.55 8.45 -9.24
C PRO A 193 23.58 9.73 -8.39
#